data_AF-A0A7C3SPU7-F1
#
_entry.id   AF-A0A7C3SPU7-F1
#
_cell.length_a   1.000
_cell.length_b   1.000
_cell.length_c   1.000
_cell.angle_alpha   90.00
_cell.angle_beta   90.00
_cell.angle_gamma   90.00
#
_symmetry.space_group_name_H-M   'P 1'
#
loop_
_entity.id
_entity.type
_entity.pdbx_description
1 polymer ?
#
loop_
_entity_poly.entity_id
_entity_poly.type
_entity_poly.pdbx_seq_one_letter_code
_entity_poly.pdbx_strand_id
1 'polypeptide(L)'
;MTTTHVFIVDTNTFKYHLEYLFAGTGAKDSYIDFNNKPTTSLKPQTEDNLVRMMADSQRIRKGDFIIFYLQQNQSEKVLEGKFYGIFKAKENSSFLDNNDSNQFLKTELKKSLTFRTLIEPWEVYAKGVTEWEALDEIKYIQSPNQMLWSLIYRKLKGNRGNTMITIYESERLFELLRDKNSRQPLSGKHFTFDIAKQEIKQDSKIHNYTGRKEKVNIRPRLIKKYKDKLAFEAHLQLYILQNIGKGTNKTLDNSLINGNGLSIEWLGNEVSCGVGMQRIDIMLSLSLIKENGRLLLPIELKAVEANNKNVIQIQRYVDWLEQYYIPNRKSDIQPVLISKKIEDKTSDDYKEIIDSFKKFNERNNRCIPIKYVEYELKKNKLIFQEINY
;
A
#
# COMPACT_ATOMS: atom_id res chain seq x y z
N MET A 1 11.51 -11.52 -1.85
CA MET A 1 11.31 -10.37 -0.94
C MET A 1 9.81 -10.10 -0.87
N THR A 2 9.29 -9.61 0.25
CA THR A 2 7.88 -9.21 0.40
C THR A 2 7.73 -7.69 0.21
N THR A 3 6.53 -7.12 0.36
CA THR A 3 6.31 -5.68 0.28
C THR A 3 7.12 -4.91 1.33
N THR A 4 7.72 -3.80 0.92
CA THR A 4 8.35 -2.82 1.81
C THR A 4 7.49 -1.57 1.91
N HIS A 5 7.26 -1.10 3.12
CA HIS A 5 6.50 0.11 3.43
C HIS A 5 7.41 1.17 4.02
N VAL A 6 7.38 2.36 3.44
CA VAL A 6 8.11 3.54 3.90
C VAL A 6 7.17 4.41 4.73
N PHE A 7 7.43 4.47 6.03
CA PHE A 7 6.68 5.29 6.98
C PHE A 7 7.33 6.64 7.18
N ILE A 8 6.51 7.68 7.16
CA ILE A 8 6.98 9.06 7.21
C ILE A 8 6.93 9.55 8.64
N VAL A 9 8.08 9.94 9.15
CA VAL A 9 8.26 10.35 10.54
C VAL A 9 8.92 11.73 10.60
N ASP A 10 8.65 12.42 11.70
CA ASP A 10 9.37 13.64 12.03
C ASP A 10 10.35 13.38 13.18
N THR A 11 11.15 14.38 13.47
CA THR A 11 12.16 14.42 14.53
C THR A 11 11.61 14.13 15.92
N ASN A 12 10.33 14.46 16.19
CA ASN A 12 9.69 14.16 17.47
C ASN A 12 9.23 12.69 17.54
N THR A 13 8.59 12.19 16.49
CA THR A 13 7.92 10.88 16.52
C THR A 13 8.84 9.72 16.19
N PHE A 14 9.93 9.93 15.45
CA PHE A 14 10.81 8.84 15.03
C PHE A 14 11.36 8.04 16.22
N LYS A 15 11.81 8.75 17.26
CA LYS A 15 12.26 8.15 18.53
C LYS A 15 11.26 7.13 19.09
N TYR A 16 9.99 7.51 19.19
CA TYR A 16 8.95 6.68 19.81
C TYR A 16 8.55 5.47 18.95
N HIS A 17 8.66 5.56 17.63
CA HIS A 17 8.49 4.39 16.76
C HIS A 17 9.54 3.31 17.05
N LEU A 18 10.79 3.73 17.27
CA LEU A 18 11.91 2.83 17.59
C LEU A 18 11.76 2.24 18.99
N GLU A 19 11.51 3.08 20.00
CA GLU A 19 11.44 2.65 21.39
C GLU A 19 10.30 1.64 21.59
N TYR A 20 9.10 1.96 21.10
CA TYR A 20 7.90 1.16 21.32
C TYR A 20 7.63 0.13 20.21
N LEU A 21 8.56 -0.02 19.26
CA LEU A 21 8.49 -0.99 18.16
C LEU A 21 7.13 -1.00 17.44
N PHE A 22 6.68 0.18 17.02
CA PHE A 22 5.54 0.33 16.12
C PHE A 22 5.87 1.27 14.96
N ALA A 23 5.15 1.14 13.86
CA ALA A 23 5.11 2.09 12.75
C ALA A 23 3.72 2.70 12.68
N GLY A 24 3.62 4.04 12.64
CA GLY A 24 2.34 4.75 12.79
C GLY A 24 2.15 5.89 11.80
N THR A 25 0.90 6.11 11.40
CA THR A 25 0.48 7.29 10.63
C THR A 25 -0.91 7.77 11.06
N GLY A 26 -1.26 9.02 10.79
CA GLY A 26 -2.53 9.61 11.22
C GLY A 26 -2.91 10.84 10.40
N ALA A 27 -4.17 11.27 10.56
CA ALA A 27 -4.80 12.31 9.75
C ALA A 27 -5.11 13.56 10.60
N LYS A 28 -4.07 14.27 11.04
CA LYS A 28 -4.19 15.41 11.96
C LYS A 28 -5.05 15.02 13.17
N ASP A 29 -6.07 15.81 13.48
CA ASP A 29 -6.95 15.61 14.63
C ASP A 29 -8.19 14.74 14.33
N SER A 30 -8.23 14.06 13.19
CA SER A 30 -9.40 13.28 12.80
C SER A 30 -9.63 12.06 13.71
N TYR A 31 -10.87 11.90 14.17
CA TYR A 31 -11.36 10.72 14.87
C TYR A 31 -12.17 9.84 13.91
N ILE A 32 -11.94 8.52 13.93
CA ILE A 32 -12.67 7.58 13.08
C ILE A 32 -13.94 7.13 13.82
N ASP A 33 -15.10 7.66 13.44
CA ASP A 33 -16.39 7.34 14.06
C ASP A 33 -17.16 6.21 13.36
N PHE A 34 -16.66 5.71 12.23
CA PHE A 34 -17.34 4.73 11.38
C PHE A 34 -16.70 3.33 11.38
N ASN A 35 -15.64 3.10 12.16
CA ASN A 35 -15.06 1.75 12.28
C ASN A 35 -16.12 0.79 12.85
N ASN A 36 -16.35 -0.34 12.16
CA ASN A 36 -17.38 -1.31 12.51
C ASN A 36 -18.81 -0.73 12.62
N LYS A 37 -19.09 0.42 11.97
CA LYS A 37 -20.39 1.12 12.04
C LYS A 37 -20.90 1.48 10.65
N PRO A 38 -22.23 1.53 10.42
CA PRO A 38 -22.80 1.83 9.11
C PRO A 38 -22.83 3.33 8.77
N THR A 39 -22.76 4.20 9.78
CA THR A 39 -22.94 5.65 9.66
C THR A 39 -21.71 6.40 10.15
N THR A 40 -21.60 7.66 9.73
CA THR A 40 -20.55 8.61 10.13
C THR A 40 -21.16 10.01 10.22
N SER A 41 -20.63 10.82 11.11
CA SER A 41 -20.89 12.27 11.21
C SER A 41 -19.88 13.10 10.40
N LEU A 42 -18.85 12.46 9.85
CA LEU A 42 -17.79 13.13 9.09
C LEU A 42 -18.28 13.61 7.72
N LYS A 43 -17.70 14.72 7.25
CA LYS A 43 -17.91 15.20 5.88
C LYS A 43 -17.41 14.15 4.87
N PRO A 44 -18.05 14.00 3.70
CA PRO A 44 -17.68 12.99 2.71
C PRO A 44 -16.20 13.00 2.30
N GLN A 45 -15.59 14.17 2.11
CA GLN A 45 -14.17 14.29 1.76
C GLN A 45 -13.24 13.82 2.89
N THR A 46 -13.60 14.10 4.14
CA THR A 46 -12.86 13.63 5.32
C THR A 46 -12.98 12.12 5.47
N GLU A 47 -14.19 11.58 5.30
CA GLU A 47 -14.42 10.13 5.29
C GLU A 47 -13.56 9.46 4.21
N ASP A 48 -13.60 9.96 2.97
CA ASP A 48 -12.85 9.38 1.85
C ASP A 48 -11.34 9.35 2.13
N ASN A 49 -10.78 10.47 2.58
CA ASN A 49 -9.36 10.53 2.95
C ASN A 49 -9.00 9.52 4.04
N LEU A 50 -9.82 9.39 5.09
CA LEU A 50 -9.59 8.41 6.16
C LEU A 50 -9.70 6.97 5.67
N VAL A 51 -10.66 6.68 4.79
CA VAL A 51 -10.83 5.35 4.19
C VAL A 51 -9.63 4.97 3.32
N ARG A 52 -9.06 5.91 2.57
CA ARG A 52 -7.84 5.68 1.78
C ARG A 52 -6.61 5.44 2.67
N MET A 53 -6.50 6.16 3.79
CA MET A 53 -5.45 5.88 4.79
C MET A 53 -5.67 4.54 5.51
N MET A 54 -6.92 4.16 5.76
CA MET A 54 -7.26 2.82 6.24
C MET A 54 -6.84 1.77 5.21
N ALA A 55 -7.08 2.00 3.91
CA ALA A 55 -6.65 1.10 2.84
C ALA A 55 -5.13 0.91 2.88
N ASP A 56 -4.38 2.00 3.06
CA ASP A 56 -2.93 1.95 3.21
C ASP A 56 -2.46 1.12 4.41
N SER A 57 -3.21 1.19 5.51
CA SER A 57 -2.93 0.42 6.73
C SER A 57 -3.25 -1.08 6.58
N GLN A 58 -4.27 -1.41 5.78
CA GLN A 58 -4.80 -2.78 5.71
C GLN A 58 -4.08 -3.68 4.69
N ARG A 59 -3.29 -3.10 3.78
CA ARG A 59 -2.42 -3.86 2.87
C ARG A 59 -1.26 -4.57 3.58
N ILE A 60 -0.77 -4.05 4.70
CA ILE A 60 0.40 -4.58 5.42
C ILE A 60 0.17 -6.04 5.80
N ARG A 61 1.16 -6.90 5.54
CA ARG A 61 1.21 -8.31 5.90
C ARG A 61 2.33 -8.60 6.88
N LYS A 62 2.15 -9.65 7.68
CA LYS A 62 3.20 -10.14 8.57
C LYS A 62 4.45 -10.48 7.74
N GLY A 63 5.60 -10.00 8.20
CA GLY A 63 6.89 -10.17 7.54
C GLY A 63 7.22 -9.09 6.52
N ASP A 64 6.26 -8.21 6.15
CA ASP A 64 6.54 -7.04 5.31
C ASP A 64 7.64 -6.18 5.91
N PHE A 65 8.49 -5.63 5.06
CA PHE A 65 9.55 -4.76 5.53
C PHE A 65 9.04 -3.36 5.81
N ILE A 66 9.62 -2.71 6.81
CA ILE A 66 9.31 -1.34 7.20
C ILE A 66 10.60 -0.53 7.22
N ILE A 67 10.60 0.59 6.52
CA ILE A 67 11.66 1.61 6.54
C ILE A 67 11.04 2.91 7.05
N PHE A 68 11.78 3.68 7.84
CA PHE A 68 11.37 5.02 8.22
C PHE A 68 12.05 6.07 7.33
N TYR A 69 11.27 7.02 6.82
CA TYR A 69 11.79 8.24 6.20
C TYR A 69 11.58 9.40 7.16
N LEU A 70 12.68 9.87 7.75
CA LEU A 70 12.74 11.06 8.58
C LEU A 70 12.72 12.29 7.69
N GLN A 71 11.72 13.16 7.90
CA GLN A 71 11.60 14.42 7.16
C GLN A 71 12.68 15.43 7.60
N GLN A 72 13.08 16.30 6.66
CA GLN A 72 13.91 17.46 6.98
C GLN A 72 13.24 18.35 8.03
N ASN A 73 14.05 18.88 8.94
CA ASN A 73 13.65 19.87 9.93
C ASN A 73 14.83 20.79 10.25
N GLN A 74 14.82 21.99 9.65
CA GLN A 74 15.92 22.95 9.78
C GLN A 74 16.11 23.46 11.21
N SER A 75 15.02 23.62 11.99
CA SER A 75 15.13 24.13 13.36
C SER A 75 15.82 23.14 14.29
N GLU A 76 15.74 21.85 13.99
CA GLU A 76 16.42 20.77 14.70
C GLU A 76 17.68 20.28 13.98
N LYS A 77 18.20 21.08 13.03
CA LYS A 77 19.43 20.82 12.27
C LYS A 77 19.41 19.54 11.42
N VAL A 78 18.23 19.01 11.10
CA VAL A 78 18.04 17.94 10.12
C VAL A 78 17.86 18.58 8.75
N LEU A 79 18.97 18.78 8.05
CA LEU A 79 18.99 19.56 6.80
C LEU A 79 18.45 18.79 5.58
N GLU A 80 18.46 17.47 5.63
CA GLU A 80 18.01 16.60 4.55
C GLU A 80 17.13 15.47 5.10
N GLY A 81 16.15 15.04 4.30
CA GLY A 81 15.39 13.83 4.58
C GLY A 81 16.27 12.58 4.53
N LYS A 82 16.00 11.59 5.38
CA LYS A 82 16.84 10.38 5.51
C LYS A 82 16.00 9.12 5.70
N PHE A 83 16.39 8.04 5.04
CA PHE A 83 15.84 6.70 5.21
C PHE A 83 16.62 5.94 6.29
N TYR A 84 15.92 5.26 7.19
CA TYR A 84 16.50 4.56 8.33
C TYR A 84 15.88 3.20 8.57
N GLY A 85 16.79 2.26 8.91
CA GLY A 85 16.50 0.95 9.45
C GLY A 85 15.72 0.03 8.53
N ILE A 86 15.85 -1.27 8.75
CA ILE A 86 15.03 -2.28 8.11
C ILE A 86 14.38 -3.08 9.23
N PHE A 87 13.06 -2.95 9.35
CA PHE A 87 12.23 -3.65 10.32
C PHE A 87 11.27 -4.59 9.59
N LYS A 88 10.57 -5.45 10.34
CA LYS A 88 9.50 -6.30 9.82
C LYS A 88 8.19 -6.05 10.54
N ALA A 89 7.07 -6.08 9.83
CA ALA A 89 5.75 -6.11 10.43
C ALA A 89 5.55 -7.43 11.18
N LYS A 90 5.24 -7.33 12.48
CA LYS A 90 5.11 -8.50 13.36
C LYS A 90 3.80 -9.26 13.15
N GLU A 91 2.79 -8.58 12.61
CA GLU A 91 1.44 -9.09 12.45
C GLU A 91 0.81 -8.65 11.13
N ASN A 92 -0.28 -9.31 10.75
CA ASN A 92 -1.05 -8.96 9.56
C ASN A 92 -1.96 -7.77 9.85
N SER A 93 -1.96 -6.80 8.94
CA SER A 93 -2.78 -5.59 8.97
C SER A 93 -2.49 -4.66 10.16
N SER A 94 -2.57 -3.36 9.91
CA SER A 94 -2.57 -2.38 10.98
C SER A 94 -3.84 -2.44 11.83
N PHE A 95 -3.76 -1.88 13.03
CA PHE A 95 -4.87 -1.65 13.94
C PHE A 95 -5.10 -0.15 14.17
N LEU A 96 -6.24 0.17 14.80
CA LEU A 96 -6.58 1.52 15.23
C LEU A 96 -6.18 1.71 16.69
N ASP A 97 -5.46 2.80 16.92
CA ASP A 97 -5.41 3.47 18.20
C ASP A 97 -5.96 4.89 17.99
N ASN A 98 -7.28 5.01 18.12
CA ASN A 98 -8.03 6.15 17.60
C ASN A 98 -7.65 7.48 18.26
N ASN A 99 -7.95 8.62 17.62
CA ASN A 99 -7.56 9.93 18.12
C ASN A 99 -8.50 10.45 19.22
N ASP A 100 -8.41 9.92 20.42
CA ASP A 100 -9.09 10.44 21.61
C ASP A 100 -8.10 10.68 22.76
N SER A 101 -8.58 10.92 23.98
CA SER A 101 -7.73 11.14 25.16
C SER A 101 -6.95 9.89 25.59
N ASN A 102 -7.35 8.71 25.14
CA ASN A 102 -6.76 7.43 25.53
C ASN A 102 -5.77 6.90 24.50
N GLN A 103 -5.50 7.65 23.43
CA GLN A 103 -4.51 7.26 22.43
C GLN A 103 -3.12 7.16 23.06
N PHE A 104 -2.47 6.03 22.87
CA PHE A 104 -1.17 5.77 23.49
C PHE A 104 -0.09 6.71 22.94
N LEU A 105 0.66 7.33 23.84
CA LEU A 105 1.70 8.33 23.59
C LEU A 105 1.22 9.63 22.94
N LYS A 106 -0.06 9.99 23.04
CA LYS A 106 -0.58 11.20 22.37
C LYS A 106 0.14 12.48 22.81
N THR A 107 0.44 12.61 24.10
CA THR A 107 1.15 13.77 24.66
C THR A 107 2.58 13.85 24.15
N GLU A 108 3.29 12.72 24.15
CA GLU A 108 4.68 12.58 23.74
C GLU A 108 4.86 12.77 22.23
N LEU A 109 3.96 12.18 21.44
CA LEU A 109 3.96 12.25 19.99
C LEU A 109 3.60 13.64 19.47
N LYS A 110 2.87 14.45 20.26
CA LYS A 110 2.35 15.79 19.90
C LYS A 110 1.50 15.81 18.61
N LYS A 111 1.10 14.64 18.11
CA LYS A 111 0.20 14.44 16.98
C LYS A 111 -0.43 13.05 17.06
N SER A 112 -1.57 12.89 16.40
CA SER A 112 -2.23 11.58 16.31
C SER A 112 -1.53 10.67 15.29
N LEU A 113 -1.26 9.44 15.72
CA LEU A 113 -0.87 8.33 14.85
C LEU A 113 -1.94 7.24 14.96
N THR A 114 -3.07 7.46 14.28
CA THR A 114 -4.28 6.63 14.37
C THR A 114 -4.09 5.18 13.90
N PHE A 115 -3.36 4.99 12.80
CA PHE A 115 -3.14 3.69 12.17
C PHE A 115 -1.76 3.18 12.55
N ARG A 116 -1.67 2.03 13.21
CA ARG A 116 -0.42 1.51 13.76
C ARG A 116 -0.20 0.06 13.38
N THR A 117 1.07 -0.31 13.20
CA THR A 117 1.54 -1.67 12.96
C THR A 117 2.63 -1.98 13.96
N LEU A 118 2.54 -3.10 14.67
CA LEU A 118 3.68 -3.57 15.47
C LEU A 118 4.79 -4.07 14.56
N ILE A 119 6.01 -3.69 14.90
CA ILE A 119 7.21 -4.07 14.14
C ILE A 119 8.20 -4.82 15.02
N GLU A 120 9.15 -5.46 14.37
CA GLU A 120 10.32 -6.04 15.00
C GLU A 120 11.59 -5.68 14.21
N PRO A 121 12.75 -5.51 14.88
CA PRO A 121 14.01 -5.27 14.19
C PRO A 121 14.37 -6.38 13.21
N TRP A 122 14.96 -6.03 12.07
CA TRP A 122 15.56 -6.99 11.14
C TRP A 122 17.04 -6.67 10.87
N GLU A 123 17.32 -5.59 10.15
CA GLU A 123 18.67 -5.08 9.88
C GLU A 123 18.65 -3.58 10.21
N VAL A 124 18.89 -3.25 11.48
CA VAL A 124 18.85 -1.87 11.97
C VAL A 124 20.26 -1.30 11.93
N TYR A 125 20.43 -0.15 11.29
CA TYR A 125 21.70 0.53 11.13
C TYR A 125 21.69 1.89 11.82
N ALA A 126 22.85 2.35 12.26
CA ALA A 126 22.98 3.64 12.93
C ALA A 126 22.68 4.81 11.98
N LYS A 127 23.35 4.83 10.83
CA LYS A 127 23.28 5.95 9.87
C LYS A 127 22.15 5.74 8.87
N GLY A 128 21.45 6.81 8.57
CA GLY A 128 20.47 6.86 7.49
C GLY A 128 21.10 7.19 6.14
N VAL A 129 20.42 6.80 5.07
CA VAL A 129 20.72 7.19 3.68
C VAL A 129 19.96 8.49 3.39
N THR A 130 20.63 9.50 2.85
CA THR A 130 19.96 10.77 2.55
C THR A 130 19.03 10.64 1.35
N GLU A 131 18.09 11.58 1.24
CA GLU A 131 17.22 11.68 0.08
C GLU A 131 18.03 11.87 -1.21
N TRP A 132 19.11 12.65 -1.15
CA TRP A 132 20.00 12.86 -2.28
C TRP A 132 20.64 11.55 -2.75
N GLU A 133 21.22 10.77 -1.82
CA GLU A 133 21.83 9.46 -2.11
C GLU A 133 20.82 8.48 -2.72
N ALA A 134 19.57 8.51 -2.27
CA ALA A 134 18.54 7.57 -2.71
C ALA A 134 17.84 7.97 -4.01
N LEU A 135 17.56 9.26 -4.22
CA LEU A 135 16.64 9.75 -5.26
C LEU A 135 17.31 10.61 -6.34
N ASP A 136 18.36 11.35 -5.98
CA ASP A 136 19.01 12.32 -6.88
C ASP A 136 20.33 11.78 -7.46
N GLU A 137 21.02 10.88 -6.76
CA GLU A 137 22.25 10.28 -7.26
C GLU A 137 21.97 9.25 -8.37
N ILE A 138 22.27 9.65 -9.60
CA ILE A 138 22.05 8.84 -10.81
C ILE A 138 23.33 8.20 -11.38
N LYS A 139 24.48 8.39 -10.73
CA LYS A 139 25.80 7.96 -11.27
C LYS A 139 25.84 6.49 -11.68
N TYR A 140 25.11 5.64 -10.97
CA TYR A 140 25.05 4.19 -11.21
C TYR A 140 23.70 3.73 -11.79
N ILE A 141 22.88 4.66 -12.27
CA ILE A 141 21.60 4.38 -12.93
C ILE A 141 21.83 4.30 -14.43
N GLN A 142 21.54 3.14 -15.02
CA GLN A 142 21.73 2.89 -16.45
C GLN A 142 20.48 3.21 -17.27
N SER A 143 19.30 3.19 -16.64
CA SER A 143 18.02 3.45 -17.30
C SER A 143 17.03 4.10 -16.34
N PRO A 144 16.12 4.99 -16.81
CA PRO A 144 15.14 5.65 -15.96
C PRO A 144 14.29 4.69 -15.13
N ASN A 145 14.00 3.49 -15.62
CA ASN A 145 13.20 2.50 -14.90
C ASN A 145 13.84 2.02 -13.58
N GLN A 146 15.16 2.16 -13.40
CA GLN A 146 15.87 1.79 -12.19
C GLN A 146 15.77 2.83 -11.05
N MET A 147 15.19 4.01 -11.33
CA MET A 147 14.95 5.03 -10.30
C MET A 147 13.89 4.58 -9.30
N LEU A 148 13.93 5.15 -8.09
CA LEU A 148 12.94 4.91 -7.02
C LEU A 148 11.65 5.71 -7.26
N TRP A 149 10.97 5.45 -8.37
CA TRP A 149 9.77 6.16 -8.81
C TRP A 149 8.65 6.23 -7.77
N SER A 150 8.43 5.18 -6.99
CA SER A 150 7.43 5.16 -5.93
C SER A 150 7.70 6.28 -4.90
N LEU A 151 8.98 6.54 -4.59
CA LEU A 151 9.40 7.60 -3.66
C LEU A 151 9.43 8.98 -4.31
N ILE A 152 9.82 9.07 -5.59
CA ILE A 152 9.78 10.32 -6.36
C ILE A 152 8.32 10.81 -6.48
N TYR A 153 7.40 9.94 -6.89
CA TYR A 153 5.97 10.28 -6.97
C TYR A 153 5.40 10.67 -5.62
N ARG A 154 5.84 10.03 -4.53
CA ARG A 154 5.46 10.43 -3.17
C ARG A 154 5.92 11.86 -2.88
N LYS A 155 7.18 12.20 -3.17
CA LYS A 155 7.75 13.54 -2.93
C LYS A 155 6.99 14.62 -3.71
N LEU A 156 6.67 14.35 -4.98
CA LEU A 156 5.93 15.29 -5.84
C LEU A 156 4.48 15.54 -5.38
N LYS A 157 3.82 14.55 -4.76
CA LYS A 157 2.41 14.67 -4.37
C LYS A 157 2.20 15.07 -2.91
N GLY A 158 3.12 14.69 -2.02
CA GLY A 158 2.87 14.71 -0.57
C GLY A 158 1.66 13.85 -0.17
N ASN A 159 1.20 13.97 1.08
CA ASN A 159 -0.10 13.49 1.57
C ASN A 159 -0.25 12.03 2.04
N ARG A 160 0.75 11.14 1.89
CA ARG A 160 0.69 9.79 2.48
C ARG A 160 1.82 9.56 3.47
N GLY A 161 1.45 9.09 4.66
CA GLY A 161 2.38 8.74 5.73
C GLY A 161 2.85 7.29 5.71
N ASN A 162 2.32 6.47 4.78
CA ASN A 162 2.74 5.10 4.52
C ASN A 162 2.69 4.82 3.01
N THR A 163 3.85 4.65 2.38
CA THR A 163 3.99 4.36 0.95
C THR A 163 4.67 3.02 0.76
N MET A 164 4.05 2.09 0.04
CA MET A 164 4.74 0.90 -0.44
C MET A 164 5.74 1.28 -1.55
N ILE A 165 6.83 0.53 -1.62
CA ILE A 165 7.75 0.57 -2.77
C ILE A 165 7.82 -0.82 -3.40
N THR A 166 8.16 -0.88 -4.68
CA THR A 166 8.31 -2.15 -5.40
C THR A 166 9.48 -2.98 -4.85
N ILE A 167 9.56 -4.25 -5.24
CA ILE A 167 10.60 -5.16 -4.73
C ILE A 167 12.00 -4.68 -5.13
N TYR A 168 12.21 -4.30 -6.39
CA TYR A 168 13.53 -3.84 -6.84
C TYR A 168 13.94 -2.51 -6.21
N GLU A 169 12.97 -1.61 -5.95
CA GLU A 169 13.22 -0.38 -5.19
C GLU A 169 13.63 -0.67 -3.74
N SER A 170 13.03 -1.70 -3.14
CA SER A 170 13.38 -2.16 -1.80
C SER A 170 14.80 -2.69 -1.74
N GLU A 171 15.17 -3.55 -2.69
CA GLU A 171 16.51 -4.15 -2.80
C GLU A 171 17.58 -3.05 -2.89
N ARG A 172 17.37 -2.08 -3.79
CA ARG A 172 18.26 -0.93 -3.93
C ARG A 172 18.38 -0.10 -2.66
N LEU A 173 17.25 0.23 -2.00
CA LEU A 173 17.29 1.04 -0.79
C LEU A 173 17.97 0.29 0.38
N PHE A 174 17.82 -1.04 0.45
CA PHE A 174 18.51 -1.86 1.43
C PHE A 174 20.02 -1.87 1.20
N GLU A 175 20.46 -1.98 -0.06
CA GLU A 175 21.88 -1.89 -0.42
C GLU A 175 22.48 -0.56 -0.03
N LEU A 176 21.81 0.56 -0.31
CA LEU A 176 22.26 1.89 0.14
C LEU A 176 22.41 1.95 1.67
N LEU A 177 21.42 1.45 2.43
CA LEU A 177 21.46 1.43 3.90
C LEU A 177 22.63 0.59 4.43
N ARG A 178 22.82 -0.60 3.83
CA ARG A 178 23.92 -1.51 4.14
C ARG A 178 25.27 -0.86 3.88
N ASP A 179 25.47 -0.33 2.68
CA ASP A 179 26.77 0.21 2.26
C ASP A 179 27.13 1.48 3.04
N LYS A 180 26.16 2.37 3.32
CA LYS A 180 26.32 3.54 4.19
C LYS A 180 26.86 3.21 5.57
N ASN A 181 26.57 2.00 6.05
CA ASN A 181 26.95 1.50 7.36
C ASN A 181 28.02 0.40 7.30
N SER A 182 28.71 0.26 6.17
CA SER A 182 29.75 -0.77 5.96
C SER A 182 29.25 -2.18 6.30
N ARG A 183 27.96 -2.42 6.08
CA ARG A 183 27.23 -3.66 6.35
C ARG A 183 27.27 -4.10 7.81
N GLN A 184 27.50 -3.17 8.74
CA GLN A 184 27.51 -3.43 10.18
C GLN A 184 26.19 -2.97 10.82
N PRO A 185 25.21 -3.88 11.03
CA PRO A 185 24.01 -3.54 11.77
C PRO A 185 24.33 -3.33 13.26
N LEU A 186 23.49 -2.56 13.93
CA LEU A 186 23.48 -2.47 15.38
C LEU A 186 23.04 -3.82 15.97
N SER A 187 23.67 -4.25 17.06
CA SER A 187 23.21 -5.41 17.82
C SER A 187 21.99 -5.07 18.69
N GLY A 188 21.34 -6.07 19.28
CA GLY A 188 20.22 -5.85 20.22
C GLY A 188 18.83 -5.78 19.57
N LYS A 189 17.82 -5.50 20.40
CA LYS A 189 16.39 -5.51 20.01
C LYS A 189 15.65 -4.21 20.31
N HIS A 190 16.28 -3.29 21.03
CA HIS A 190 15.68 -2.05 21.51
C HIS A 190 16.53 -0.88 21.03
N PHE A 191 15.87 0.12 20.46
CA PHE A 191 16.52 1.23 19.78
C PHE A 191 15.83 2.55 20.13
N THR A 192 16.61 3.62 20.06
CA THR A 192 16.13 5.00 20.18
C THR A 192 16.84 5.86 19.13
N PHE A 193 16.41 7.11 18.97
CA PHE A 193 16.99 8.03 18.00
C PHE A 193 17.78 9.15 18.68
N ASP A 194 19.03 9.32 18.30
CA ASP A 194 19.87 10.44 18.70
C ASP A 194 19.73 11.56 17.66
N ILE A 195 18.91 12.57 17.96
CA ILE A 195 18.66 13.68 17.03
C ILE A 195 19.92 14.52 16.75
N ALA A 196 20.82 14.66 17.72
CA ALA A 196 22.02 15.48 17.57
C ALA A 196 23.01 14.84 16.60
N LYS A 197 23.17 13.51 16.68
CA LYS A 197 23.99 12.74 15.74
C LYS A 197 23.24 12.34 14.47
N GLN A 198 21.91 12.39 14.51
CA GLN A 198 21.01 11.84 13.49
C GLN A 198 21.30 10.36 13.24
N GLU A 199 21.40 9.60 14.34
CA GLU A 199 21.72 8.18 14.31
C GLU A 199 20.73 7.38 15.16
N ILE A 200 20.36 6.19 14.69
CA ILE A 200 19.77 5.17 15.57
C ILE A 200 20.86 4.67 16.51
N LYS A 201 20.51 4.49 17.78
CA LYS A 201 21.38 3.84 18.77
C LYS A 201 20.62 2.79 19.55
N GLN A 202 21.35 1.88 20.18
CA GLN A 202 20.77 0.94 21.13
C GLN A 202 20.13 1.69 22.30
N ASP A 203 18.98 1.20 22.73
CA ASP A 203 18.37 1.59 23.98
C ASP A 203 18.59 0.51 25.03
N SER A 204 18.91 0.94 26.24
CA SER A 204 19.05 0.07 27.41
C SER A 204 17.71 -0.25 28.08
N LYS A 205 16.67 0.54 27.76
CA LYS A 205 15.33 0.37 28.31
C LYS A 205 14.46 -0.46 27.40
N ILE A 206 13.59 -1.25 28.02
CA ILE A 206 12.53 -1.99 27.33
C ILE A 206 11.27 -1.14 27.41
N HIS A 207 10.75 -0.75 26.24
CA HIS A 207 9.51 -0.04 26.10
C HIS A 207 8.45 -0.97 25.51
N ASN A 208 7.32 -1.11 26.20
CA ASN A 208 6.22 -1.97 25.76
C ASN A 208 5.10 -1.14 25.15
N TYR A 209 4.63 -1.55 23.98
CA TYR A 209 3.42 -0.97 23.39
C TYR A 209 2.18 -1.48 24.13
N THR A 210 1.51 -0.60 24.89
CA THR A 210 0.29 -0.91 25.65
C THR A 210 -0.95 -0.20 25.11
N GLY A 211 -0.85 0.44 23.95
CA GLY A 211 -1.96 1.11 23.30
C GLY A 211 -3.04 0.16 22.78
N ARG A 212 -4.17 0.74 22.39
CA ARG A 212 -5.29 -0.02 21.82
C ARG A 212 -4.89 -0.64 20.49
N LYS A 213 -5.43 -1.84 20.24
CA LYS A 213 -5.26 -2.59 19.00
C LYS A 213 -6.60 -2.92 18.37
N GLU A 214 -7.44 -1.90 18.19
CA GLU A 214 -8.78 -2.11 17.65
C GLU A 214 -8.69 -2.55 16.18
N LYS A 215 -9.35 -3.66 15.85
CA LYS A 215 -9.36 -4.19 14.49
C LYS A 215 -10.14 -3.26 13.56
N VAL A 216 -9.57 -2.95 12.41
CA VAL A 216 -10.26 -2.22 11.36
C VAL A 216 -11.36 -3.08 10.74
N ASN A 217 -12.56 -2.54 10.56
CA ASN A 217 -13.67 -3.19 9.88
C ASN A 217 -14.53 -2.18 9.09
N ILE A 218 -14.34 -2.12 7.76
CA ILE A 218 -15.11 -1.21 6.90
C ILE A 218 -16.50 -1.75 6.51
N ARG A 219 -16.72 -3.06 6.65
CA ARG A 219 -17.85 -3.76 6.00
C ARG A 219 -19.21 -3.11 6.29
N PRO A 220 -19.57 -2.74 7.54
CA PRO A 220 -20.86 -2.11 7.81
C PRO A 220 -21.05 -0.79 7.04
N ARG A 221 -20.01 0.06 6.99
CA ARG A 221 -20.04 1.33 6.26
C ARG A 221 -20.14 1.12 4.75
N LEU A 222 -19.36 0.19 4.19
CA LEU A 222 -19.42 -0.19 2.78
C LEU A 222 -20.83 -0.62 2.37
N ILE A 223 -21.44 -1.54 3.14
CA ILE A 223 -22.77 -2.07 2.82
C ILE A 223 -23.82 -0.96 2.85
N LYS A 224 -23.73 -0.04 3.82
CA LYS A 224 -24.63 1.10 3.90
C LYS A 224 -24.52 1.98 2.65
N LYS A 225 -23.32 2.36 2.24
CA LYS A 225 -23.11 3.18 1.04
C LYS A 225 -23.56 2.47 -0.25
N TYR A 226 -23.32 1.16 -0.36
CA TYR A 226 -23.80 0.35 -1.48
C TYR A 226 -25.33 0.39 -1.60
N LYS A 227 -26.05 0.14 -0.49
CA LYS A 227 -27.52 0.14 -0.46
C LYS A 227 -28.11 1.52 -0.73
N ASP A 228 -27.45 2.56 -0.23
CA ASP A 228 -27.87 3.95 -0.40
C ASP A 228 -27.47 4.53 -1.78
N LYS A 229 -26.83 3.73 -2.65
CA LYS A 229 -26.34 4.17 -3.98
C LYS A 229 -25.40 5.38 -3.91
N LEU A 230 -24.57 5.46 -2.87
CA LEU A 230 -23.55 6.50 -2.71
C LEU A 230 -22.22 6.08 -3.35
N ALA A 231 -21.29 7.01 -3.58
CA ALA A 231 -19.94 6.66 -4.00
C ALA A 231 -19.19 5.88 -2.89
N PHE A 232 -18.58 4.74 -3.21
CA PHE A 232 -17.89 3.88 -2.23
C PHE A 232 -16.61 3.19 -2.75
N GLU A 233 -16.01 3.69 -3.84
CA GLU A 233 -14.84 3.04 -4.47
C GLU A 233 -13.66 2.86 -3.48
N ALA A 234 -13.35 3.88 -2.68
CA ALA A 234 -12.35 3.79 -1.62
C ALA A 234 -12.71 2.72 -0.56
N HIS A 235 -13.99 2.58 -0.20
CA HIS A 235 -14.46 1.55 0.73
C HIS A 235 -14.29 0.15 0.13
N LEU A 236 -14.57 0.00 -1.16
CA LEU A 236 -14.37 -1.25 -1.89
C LEU A 236 -12.89 -1.63 -1.93
N GLN A 237 -12.00 -0.67 -2.26
CA GLN A 237 -10.55 -0.87 -2.23
C GLN A 237 -10.10 -1.36 -0.84
N LEU A 238 -10.51 -0.65 0.22
CA LEU A 238 -10.22 -1.04 1.60
C LEU A 238 -10.73 -2.45 1.90
N TYR A 239 -11.98 -2.77 1.52
CA TYR A 239 -12.54 -4.10 1.73
C TYR A 239 -11.72 -5.19 1.02
N ILE A 240 -11.31 -4.98 -0.23
CA ILE A 240 -10.48 -5.94 -0.96
C ILE A 240 -9.15 -6.14 -0.24
N LEU A 241 -8.43 -5.07 0.12
CA LEU A 241 -7.14 -5.17 0.84
C LEU A 241 -7.27 -5.88 2.19
N GLN A 242 -8.40 -5.69 2.89
CA GLN A 242 -8.69 -6.38 4.14
C GLN A 242 -8.84 -7.89 3.99
N ASN A 243 -9.27 -8.39 2.83
CA ASN A 243 -9.71 -9.77 2.65
C ASN A 243 -8.84 -10.60 1.68
N ILE A 244 -8.23 -9.97 0.69
CA ILE A 244 -7.54 -10.64 -0.40
C ILE A 244 -6.38 -11.53 0.10
N GLY A 245 -6.36 -12.78 -0.33
CA GLY A 245 -5.38 -13.80 0.03
C GLY A 245 -5.43 -14.22 1.50
N LYS A 246 -6.51 -13.91 2.24
CA LYS A 246 -6.67 -14.29 3.66
C LYS A 246 -7.67 -15.43 3.88
N GLY A 247 -8.35 -15.89 2.84
CA GLY A 247 -9.41 -16.91 2.94
C GLY A 247 -10.70 -16.39 3.57
N THR A 248 -10.81 -15.09 3.88
CA THR A 248 -11.99 -14.49 4.52
C THR A 248 -13.11 -14.18 3.52
N ASN A 249 -12.77 -13.93 2.26
CA ASN A 249 -13.71 -13.89 1.15
C ASN A 249 -13.24 -14.85 0.05
N LYS A 250 -13.74 -16.09 0.09
CA LYS A 250 -13.37 -17.12 -0.87
C LYS A 250 -13.68 -16.74 -2.32
N THR A 251 -14.76 -16.00 -2.57
CA THR A 251 -15.11 -15.60 -3.95
C THR A 251 -14.13 -14.57 -4.51
N LEU A 252 -13.66 -13.63 -3.69
CA LEU A 252 -12.60 -12.69 -4.07
C LEU A 252 -11.28 -13.43 -4.34
N ASP A 253 -10.88 -14.30 -3.42
CA ASP A 253 -9.64 -15.07 -3.55
C ASP A 253 -9.71 -15.98 -4.78
N ASN A 254 -10.86 -16.61 -5.03
CA ASN A 254 -11.06 -17.45 -6.20
C ASN A 254 -11.00 -16.68 -7.52
N SER A 255 -11.48 -15.44 -7.56
CA SER A 255 -11.44 -14.62 -8.77
C SER A 255 -10.05 -14.06 -9.08
N LEU A 256 -9.17 -13.90 -8.09
CA LEU A 256 -7.89 -13.20 -8.29
C LEU A 256 -6.65 -14.09 -8.09
N ILE A 257 -6.73 -15.07 -7.19
CA ILE A 257 -5.56 -15.80 -6.69
C ILE A 257 -5.72 -17.32 -6.81
N ASN A 258 -6.90 -17.84 -7.19
CA ASN A 258 -7.03 -19.29 -7.38
C ASN A 258 -6.25 -19.78 -8.60
N GLY A 259 -5.39 -20.76 -8.34
CA GLY A 259 -4.66 -21.52 -9.36
C GLY A 259 -3.27 -21.92 -8.86
N ASN A 260 -2.98 -23.22 -8.93
CA ASN A 260 -1.64 -23.82 -9.10
C ASN A 260 -0.47 -23.31 -8.22
N GLY A 261 -0.72 -22.95 -6.96
CA GLY A 261 0.36 -22.55 -6.06
C GLY A 261 0.87 -21.13 -6.33
N LEU A 262 -0.03 -20.19 -6.63
CA LEU A 262 0.28 -18.76 -6.58
C LEU A 262 0.28 -18.26 -5.13
N SER A 263 1.27 -17.43 -4.81
CA SER A 263 1.34 -16.70 -3.53
C SER A 263 1.56 -15.22 -3.78
N ILE A 264 0.93 -14.35 -2.97
CA ILE A 264 1.15 -12.91 -3.07
C ILE A 264 2.58 -12.62 -2.59
N GLU A 265 3.47 -12.22 -3.51
CA GLU A 265 4.82 -11.75 -3.16
C GLU A 265 4.84 -10.24 -2.89
N TRP A 266 3.89 -9.48 -3.46
CA TRP A 266 3.80 -8.05 -3.24
C TRP A 266 2.35 -7.55 -3.38
N LEU A 267 1.94 -6.63 -2.51
CA LEU A 267 0.64 -5.98 -2.52
C LEU A 267 0.76 -4.47 -2.33
N GLY A 268 0.18 -3.71 -3.25
CA GLY A 268 0.05 -2.26 -3.16
C GLY A 268 -1.35 -1.79 -3.56
N ASN A 269 -1.77 -0.66 -3.02
CA ASN A 269 -2.89 0.14 -3.48
C ASN A 269 -2.43 1.53 -3.92
N GLU A 270 -3.12 2.13 -4.89
CA GLU A 270 -2.86 3.50 -5.35
C GLU A 270 -1.41 3.72 -5.83
N VAL A 271 -0.90 2.71 -6.53
CA VAL A 271 0.45 2.66 -7.09
C VAL A 271 0.55 3.72 -8.18
N SER A 272 1.40 4.72 -7.99
CA SER A 272 1.52 5.80 -8.98
C SER A 272 2.15 5.28 -10.27
N CYS A 273 1.52 5.58 -11.40
CA CYS A 273 1.86 5.01 -12.71
C CYS A 273 1.88 6.08 -13.81
N GLY A 274 2.65 7.16 -13.59
CA GLY A 274 2.81 8.23 -14.56
C GLY A 274 2.86 9.62 -13.93
N VAL A 275 3.43 10.57 -14.67
CA VAL A 275 3.60 11.97 -14.22
C VAL A 275 2.27 12.73 -14.14
N GLY A 276 1.27 12.36 -14.94
CA GLY A 276 -0.10 12.90 -14.92
C GLY A 276 -0.96 12.48 -13.73
N MET A 277 -0.32 12.09 -12.62
CA MET A 277 -0.94 11.72 -11.35
C MET A 277 -1.82 10.46 -11.36
N GLN A 278 -1.82 9.68 -12.43
CA GLN A 278 -2.55 8.43 -12.53
C GLN A 278 -2.02 7.37 -11.55
N ARG A 279 -2.92 6.51 -11.05
CA ARG A 279 -2.60 5.47 -10.07
C ARG A 279 -3.36 4.21 -10.39
N ILE A 280 -2.72 3.06 -10.20
CA ILE A 280 -3.34 1.73 -10.21
C ILE A 280 -4.03 1.54 -8.86
N ASP A 281 -5.32 1.22 -8.84
CA ASP A 281 -6.09 1.14 -7.59
C ASP A 281 -5.54 0.07 -6.66
N ILE A 282 -5.31 -1.14 -7.17
CA ILE A 282 -4.62 -2.22 -6.47
C ILE A 282 -3.67 -2.88 -7.46
N MET A 283 -2.47 -3.25 -7.01
CA MET A 283 -1.57 -4.10 -7.79
C MET A 283 -1.08 -5.25 -6.94
N LEU A 284 -1.10 -6.45 -7.53
CA LEU A 284 -0.54 -7.66 -6.96
C LEU A 284 0.66 -8.09 -7.80
N SER A 285 1.71 -8.54 -7.15
CA SER A 285 2.66 -9.45 -7.76
C SER A 285 2.47 -10.81 -7.13
N LEU A 286 2.23 -11.83 -7.95
CA LEU A 286 2.03 -13.21 -7.55
C LEU A 286 3.24 -14.03 -8.00
N SER A 287 3.78 -14.84 -7.10
CA SER A 287 4.85 -15.80 -7.41
C SER A 287 4.28 -17.20 -7.57
N LEU A 288 4.64 -17.87 -8.66
CA LEU A 288 4.41 -19.29 -8.86
C LEU A 288 5.39 -20.09 -7.99
N ILE A 289 4.88 -20.78 -6.97
CA ILE A 289 5.70 -21.51 -5.98
C ILE A 289 6.62 -22.56 -6.64
N LYS A 290 6.28 -23.07 -7.82
CA LYS A 290 7.00 -24.18 -8.48
C LYS A 290 7.82 -23.81 -9.72
N GLU A 291 7.55 -22.69 -10.38
CA GLU A 291 8.06 -22.43 -11.74
C GLU A 291 8.91 -21.15 -11.86
N ASN A 292 9.17 -20.46 -10.75
CA ASN A 292 9.91 -19.19 -10.71
C ASN A 292 9.32 -18.06 -11.60
N GLY A 293 8.12 -18.28 -12.15
CA GLY A 293 7.34 -17.30 -12.90
C GLY A 293 6.61 -16.33 -11.96
N ARG A 294 6.29 -15.15 -12.50
CA ARG A 294 5.60 -14.08 -11.79
C ARG A 294 4.46 -13.54 -12.63
N LEU A 295 3.36 -13.25 -11.95
CA LEU A 295 2.17 -12.66 -12.55
C LEU A 295 1.86 -11.33 -11.85
N LEU A 296 1.83 -10.24 -12.62
CA LEU A 296 1.41 -8.92 -12.17
C LEU A 296 -0.05 -8.69 -12.52
N LEU A 297 -0.82 -8.33 -11.51
CA LEU A 297 -2.24 -7.98 -11.65
C LEU A 297 -2.43 -6.50 -11.34
N PRO A 298 -2.34 -5.58 -12.34
CA PRO A 298 -2.86 -4.23 -12.17
C PRO A 298 -4.38 -4.29 -12.18
N ILE A 299 -5.00 -3.86 -11.09
CA ILE A 299 -6.44 -3.92 -10.87
C ILE A 299 -7.01 -2.50 -10.89
N GLU A 300 -7.96 -2.28 -11.80
CA GLU A 300 -8.87 -1.13 -11.80
C GLU A 300 -10.15 -1.47 -11.04
N LEU A 301 -10.59 -0.60 -10.14
CA LEU A 301 -11.82 -0.77 -9.37
C LEU A 301 -12.88 0.22 -9.81
N LYS A 302 -14.15 -0.23 -9.88
CA LYS A 302 -15.30 0.65 -10.08
C LYS A 302 -16.42 0.37 -9.10
N ALA A 303 -16.91 1.43 -8.45
CA ALA A 303 -18.13 1.39 -7.62
C ALA A 303 -19.44 1.29 -8.45
N VAL A 304 -19.31 1.33 -9.77
CA VAL A 304 -20.38 1.30 -10.76
C VAL A 304 -20.10 0.21 -11.81
N GLU A 305 -21.02 0.04 -12.75
CA GLU A 305 -20.85 -0.84 -13.90
C GLU A 305 -19.66 -0.40 -14.77
N ALA A 306 -19.04 -1.36 -15.45
CA ALA A 306 -17.89 -1.11 -16.31
C ALA A 306 -18.29 -0.30 -17.55
N ASN A 307 -17.37 0.51 -18.06
CA ASN A 307 -17.51 1.27 -19.30
C ASN A 307 -16.15 1.42 -20.03
N ASN A 308 -16.19 1.89 -21.27
CA ASN A 308 -15.02 1.94 -22.17
C ASN A 308 -13.86 2.79 -21.65
N LYS A 309 -14.12 3.78 -20.78
CA LYS A 309 -13.04 4.57 -20.16
C LYS A 309 -12.15 3.72 -19.25
N ASN A 310 -12.68 2.62 -18.70
CA ASN A 310 -11.91 1.71 -17.88
C ASN A 310 -10.79 1.03 -18.69
N VAL A 311 -11.03 0.69 -19.96
CA VAL A 311 -10.02 0.08 -20.83
C VAL A 311 -8.89 1.04 -21.14
N ILE A 312 -9.20 2.33 -21.34
CA ILE A 312 -8.19 3.39 -21.53
C ILE A 312 -7.30 3.52 -20.29
N GLN A 313 -7.90 3.46 -19.10
CA GLN A 313 -7.17 3.52 -17.84
C GLN A 313 -6.25 2.31 -17.66
N ILE A 314 -6.75 1.11 -17.94
CA ILE A 314 -5.98 -0.14 -17.92
C ILE A 314 -4.82 -0.13 -18.91
N GLN A 315 -5.00 0.39 -20.13
CA GLN A 315 -3.91 0.51 -21.10
C GLN A 315 -2.74 1.30 -20.54
N ARG A 316 -3.01 2.44 -19.89
CA ARG A 316 -1.94 3.24 -19.29
C ARG A 316 -1.24 2.52 -18.14
N TYR A 317 -1.93 1.64 -17.42
CA TYR A 317 -1.30 0.80 -16.40
C TYR A 317 -0.33 -0.18 -17.04
N VAL A 318 -0.76 -0.87 -18.11
CA VAL A 318 0.09 -1.79 -18.87
C VAL A 318 1.30 -1.05 -19.44
N ASP A 319 1.10 0.07 -20.13
CA ASP A 319 2.17 0.87 -20.73
C ASP A 319 3.22 1.27 -19.68
N TRP A 320 2.77 1.68 -18.49
CA TRP A 320 3.68 2.04 -17.39
C TRP A 320 4.43 0.81 -16.85
N LEU A 321 3.74 -0.31 -16.65
CA LEU A 321 4.38 -1.53 -16.14
C LEU A 321 5.44 -2.05 -17.11
N GLU A 322 5.16 -2.08 -18.42
CA GLU A 322 6.10 -2.52 -19.45
C GLU A 322 7.38 -1.66 -19.47
N GLN A 323 7.25 -0.36 -19.23
CA GLN A 323 8.38 0.58 -19.28
C GLN A 323 9.16 0.65 -17.97
N TYR A 324 8.49 0.58 -16.82
CA TYR A 324 9.08 0.91 -15.52
C TYR A 324 9.23 -0.29 -14.58
N TYR A 325 8.31 -1.26 -14.61
CA TYR A 325 8.37 -2.40 -13.68
C TYR A 325 9.04 -3.62 -14.32
N ILE A 326 8.55 -4.05 -15.49
CA ILE A 326 8.98 -5.28 -16.18
C ILE A 326 10.49 -5.31 -16.47
N PRO A 327 11.17 -4.21 -16.82
CA PRO A 327 12.61 -4.23 -17.03
C PRO A 327 13.40 -4.58 -15.77
N ASN A 328 12.90 -4.20 -14.59
CA ASN A 328 13.54 -4.47 -13.30
C ASN A 328 13.12 -5.82 -12.69
N ARG A 329 11.90 -6.28 -12.99
CA ARG A 329 11.36 -7.53 -12.47
C ARG A 329 10.44 -8.21 -13.48
N LYS A 330 11.04 -9.11 -14.26
CA LYS A 330 10.35 -9.89 -15.30
C LYS A 330 9.14 -10.64 -14.73
N SER A 331 8.00 -10.40 -15.34
CA SER A 331 6.69 -10.93 -14.96
C SER A 331 5.77 -10.89 -16.17
N ASP A 332 4.78 -11.78 -16.20
CA ASP A 332 3.64 -11.65 -17.11
C ASP A 332 2.64 -10.64 -16.53
N ILE A 333 1.95 -9.90 -17.39
CA ILE A 333 0.92 -8.93 -16.96
C ILE A 333 -0.45 -9.51 -17.29
N GLN A 334 -1.34 -9.60 -16.31
CA GLN A 334 -2.77 -9.82 -16.52
C GLN A 334 -3.54 -8.63 -15.94
N PRO A 335 -3.98 -7.68 -16.78
CA PRO A 335 -4.82 -6.59 -16.30
C PRO A 335 -6.17 -7.10 -15.80
N VAL A 336 -6.69 -6.46 -14.76
CA VAL A 336 -7.93 -6.86 -14.12
C VAL A 336 -8.86 -5.64 -14.00
N LEU A 337 -10.12 -5.82 -14.38
CA LEU A 337 -11.18 -4.88 -14.06
C LEU A 337 -12.13 -5.51 -13.05
N ILE A 338 -12.36 -4.83 -11.93
CA ILE A 338 -13.38 -5.20 -10.95
C ILE A 338 -14.46 -4.12 -10.91
N SER A 339 -15.67 -4.44 -11.33
CA SER A 339 -16.80 -3.49 -11.39
C SER A 339 -18.05 -4.06 -10.72
N LYS A 340 -19.04 -3.20 -10.49
CA LYS A 340 -20.37 -3.66 -10.09
C LYS A 340 -20.96 -4.49 -11.23
N LYS A 341 -21.61 -5.60 -10.89
CA LYS A 341 -22.32 -6.48 -11.83
C LYS A 341 -23.25 -5.69 -12.76
N ILE A 342 -23.13 -5.95 -14.07
CA ILE A 342 -24.04 -5.44 -15.10
C ILE A 342 -25.27 -6.34 -15.13
N GLU A 343 -26.45 -5.77 -14.88
CA GLU A 343 -27.70 -6.55 -14.86
C GLU A 343 -28.21 -6.86 -16.27
N ASP A 344 -28.15 -5.90 -17.20
CA ASP A 344 -28.56 -6.10 -18.59
C ASP A 344 -27.36 -6.36 -19.52
N LYS A 345 -27.04 -7.64 -19.72
CA LYS A 345 -25.99 -8.11 -20.63
C LYS A 345 -26.41 -8.14 -22.11
N THR A 346 -27.61 -7.68 -22.42
CA THR A 346 -28.09 -7.52 -23.81
C THR A 346 -27.99 -6.08 -24.32
N SER A 347 -27.73 -5.15 -23.41
CA SER A 347 -27.54 -3.72 -23.68
C SER A 347 -26.36 -3.47 -24.63
N ASP A 348 -26.44 -2.36 -25.35
CA ASP A 348 -25.35 -1.93 -26.23
C ASP A 348 -24.11 -1.52 -25.42
N ASP A 349 -24.29 -0.90 -24.24
CA ASP A 349 -23.20 -0.61 -23.31
C ASP A 349 -22.40 -1.86 -22.94
N TYR A 350 -23.08 -2.99 -22.67
CA TYR A 350 -22.41 -4.26 -22.39
C TYR A 350 -21.64 -4.78 -23.61
N LYS A 351 -22.25 -4.74 -24.80
CA LYS A 351 -21.56 -5.19 -26.03
C LYS A 351 -20.33 -4.33 -26.33
N GLU A 352 -20.44 -3.01 -26.17
CA GLU A 352 -19.35 -2.07 -26.40
C GLU A 352 -18.15 -2.30 -25.45
N ILE A 353 -18.41 -2.57 -24.17
CA ILE A 353 -17.32 -2.84 -23.22
C ILE A 353 -16.64 -4.17 -23.51
N ILE A 354 -17.40 -5.21 -23.87
CA ILE A 354 -16.82 -6.50 -24.27
C ILE A 354 -16.00 -6.39 -25.57
N ASP A 355 -16.49 -5.66 -26.56
CA ASP A 355 -15.74 -5.36 -27.78
C ASP A 355 -14.46 -4.58 -27.48
N SER A 356 -14.52 -3.61 -26.56
CA SER A 356 -13.35 -2.88 -26.08
C SER A 356 -12.32 -3.78 -25.42
N PHE A 357 -12.75 -4.80 -24.65
CA PHE A 357 -11.83 -5.80 -24.09
C PHE A 357 -11.18 -6.65 -25.18
N LYS A 358 -11.93 -7.07 -26.20
CA LYS A 358 -11.40 -7.87 -27.32
C LYS A 358 -10.34 -7.09 -28.09
N LYS A 359 -10.65 -5.84 -28.47
CA LYS A 359 -9.70 -4.91 -29.12
C LYS A 359 -8.45 -4.67 -28.27
N PHE A 360 -8.61 -4.52 -26.96
CA PHE A 360 -7.48 -4.39 -26.06
C PHE A 360 -6.58 -5.63 -26.07
N ASN A 361 -7.19 -6.82 -25.97
CA ASN A 361 -6.47 -8.09 -25.93
C ASN A 361 -5.71 -8.36 -27.23
N GLU A 362 -6.32 -8.05 -28.39
CA GLU A 362 -5.68 -8.16 -29.70
C GLU A 362 -4.47 -7.23 -29.83
N ARG A 363 -4.59 -5.98 -29.34
CA ARG A 363 -3.51 -4.99 -29.38
C ARG A 363 -2.35 -5.33 -28.45
N ASN A 364 -2.63 -5.90 -27.27
CA ASN A 364 -1.66 -6.16 -26.21
C ASN A 364 -1.32 -7.65 -26.12
N ASN A 365 -0.87 -8.25 -27.23
CA ASN A 365 -0.60 -9.69 -27.33
C ASN A 365 0.51 -10.24 -26.40
N ARG A 366 1.27 -9.37 -25.72
CA ARG A 366 2.25 -9.74 -24.68
C ARG A 366 1.64 -9.82 -23.28
N CYS A 367 0.42 -9.31 -23.11
CA CYS A 367 -0.35 -9.45 -21.88
C CYS A 367 -1.26 -10.66 -21.96
N ILE A 368 -1.53 -11.26 -20.81
CA ILE A 368 -2.67 -12.16 -20.66
C ILE A 368 -3.95 -11.33 -20.84
N PRO A 369 -5.01 -11.88 -21.47
CA PRO A 369 -6.28 -11.18 -21.63
C PRO A 369 -6.80 -10.53 -20.35
N ILE A 370 -7.49 -9.39 -20.50
CA ILE A 370 -8.16 -8.72 -19.37
C ILE A 370 -8.99 -9.74 -18.60
N LYS A 371 -8.75 -9.82 -17.30
CA LYS A 371 -9.61 -10.55 -16.38
C LYS A 371 -10.73 -9.63 -15.92
N TYR A 372 -11.96 -9.95 -16.28
CA TYR A 372 -13.13 -9.17 -15.86
C TYR A 372 -13.83 -9.84 -14.68
N VAL A 373 -13.95 -9.12 -13.57
CA VAL A 373 -14.60 -9.60 -12.35
C VAL A 373 -15.75 -8.67 -12.00
N GLU A 374 -16.94 -9.24 -11.88
CA GLU A 374 -18.12 -8.52 -11.38
C GLU A 374 -18.30 -8.79 -9.89
N TYR A 375 -18.77 -7.78 -9.15
CA TYR A 375 -19.24 -7.98 -7.79
C TYR A 375 -20.68 -7.53 -7.56
N GLU A 376 -21.33 -8.21 -6.61
CA GLU A 376 -22.68 -7.88 -6.16
C GLU A 376 -22.84 -8.14 -4.65
N LEU A 377 -23.84 -7.50 -4.05
CA LEU A 377 -24.18 -7.70 -2.64
C LEU A 377 -25.26 -8.78 -2.49
N LYS A 378 -24.90 -9.98 -2.04
CA LYS A 378 -25.84 -11.07 -1.72
C LYS A 378 -25.84 -11.37 -0.22
N LYS A 379 -27.02 -11.31 0.43
CA LYS A 379 -27.18 -11.59 1.88
C LYS A 379 -26.15 -10.84 2.76
N ASN A 380 -25.96 -9.54 2.50
CA ASN A 380 -24.97 -8.67 3.17
C ASN A 380 -23.49 -9.14 3.04
N LYS A 381 -23.16 -9.90 1.99
CA LYS A 381 -21.80 -10.28 1.63
C LYS A 381 -21.51 -9.84 0.20
N LEU A 382 -20.32 -9.28 -0.03
CA LEU A 382 -19.83 -9.03 -1.38
C LEU A 382 -19.40 -10.37 -1.99
N ILE A 383 -19.98 -10.69 -3.13
CA ILE A 383 -19.66 -11.87 -3.94
C ILE A 383 -18.95 -11.37 -5.19
N PHE A 384 -17.82 -11.99 -5.51
CA PHE A 384 -17.02 -11.69 -6.70
C PHE A 384 -17.11 -12.87 -7.67
N GLN A 385 -17.22 -12.58 -8.96
CA GLN A 385 -17.33 -13.60 -10.00
C GLN A 385 -16.53 -13.17 -11.22
N GLU A 386 -15.66 -14.06 -11.68
CA GLU A 386 -14.99 -13.89 -12.98
C GLU A 386 -15.99 -14.13 -14.11
N ILE A 387 -15.94 -13.25 -15.12
CA ILE A 387 -16.85 -13.25 -16.26
C ILE A 387 -16.10 -13.66 -17.52
N ASN A 388 -16.57 -14.70 -18.17
CA ASN A 388 -16.13 -15.10 -19.51
C ASN A 388 -16.93 -14.29 -20.54
N TYR A 389 -16.28 -13.76 -21.58
CA TYR A 389 -16.86 -12.83 -22.55
C TYR A 389 -16.33 -12.99 -23.99
#